data_AF-A5UQL1-F1
#
_entry.id   AF-A5UQL1-F1
#
_cell.length_a   1.000
_cell.length_b   1.000
_cell.length_c   1.000
_cell.angle_alpha   90.00
_cell.angle_beta   90.00
_cell.angle_gamma   90.00
#
_symmetry.space_group_name_H-M   'P 1'
#
loop_
_entity.id
_entity.type
_entity.pdbx_description
1 polymer ?
#
loop_
_entity_poly.entity_id
_entity_poly.type
_entity_poly.pdbx_seq_one_letter_code
_entity_poly.pdbx_strand_id
1 'polypeptide(L)'
;MRLFNRPDRTGRLLKAFRTNFLFLISDGAYPPHRQQRLYQWCQKVGLDWAQARAYVVPEATAFLQSVIQRSVNDGVIAPEEMQNLHRLRRRLGLPEDVEPMVRLYDLVERKIEHLLIERAAYLSEEQVVQRLMEQIGVYHLPKDRQERLQRLLQQQHTYARLMAGILPVIAAPIDLPDGEVCHDYREISFIEASAAARHSGTGYLAVTCKRVMTLAPQGGNATYWHDIRHIQLHADRAVQVVTTTSNLFLYCDELQYLATLLIGALRHYTQRIVPPPPPNKRLSPRA
;
A
#
# COMPACT_ATOMS: atom_id res chain seq x y z
N MET A 1 18.20 -47.25 45.02
CA MET A 1 18.25 -46.70 43.64
C MET A 1 17.77 -45.25 43.68
N ARG A 2 18.66 -44.30 43.39
CA ARG A 2 18.48 -42.86 43.66
C ARG A 2 17.55 -42.19 42.64
N LEU A 3 16.31 -41.98 43.06
CA LEU A 3 15.45 -40.89 42.61
C LEU A 3 15.78 -39.64 43.45
N PHE A 4 15.53 -38.43 42.93
CA PHE A 4 15.67 -37.11 43.61
C PHE A 4 17.07 -36.47 43.66
N ASN A 5 17.54 -35.86 42.56
CA ASN A 5 18.48 -34.70 42.60
C ASN A 5 18.66 -33.90 41.28
N ARG A 6 17.79 -34.06 40.27
CA ARG A 6 17.98 -33.43 38.94
C ARG A 6 17.51 -31.96 38.77
N PRO A 7 16.46 -31.43 39.43
CA PRO A 7 15.97 -30.09 39.11
C PRO A 7 16.91 -28.95 39.54
N ASP A 8 17.67 -29.13 40.62
CA ASP A 8 18.60 -28.11 41.15
C ASP A 8 19.83 -27.92 40.23
N ARG A 9 20.37 -29.00 39.66
CA ARG A 9 21.50 -28.91 38.72
C ARG A 9 21.14 -28.15 37.44
N THR A 10 20.01 -28.48 36.82
CA THR A 10 19.58 -27.81 35.58
C THR A 10 19.29 -26.33 35.84
N GLY A 11 18.62 -25.99 36.94
CA GLY A 11 18.37 -24.59 37.33
C GLY A 11 19.67 -23.78 37.53
N ARG A 12 20.68 -24.37 38.18
CA ARG A 12 22.01 -23.74 38.34
C ARG A 12 22.73 -23.54 37.00
N LEU A 13 22.65 -24.53 36.10
CA LEU A 13 23.24 -24.41 34.75
C LEU A 13 22.53 -23.33 33.92
N LEU A 14 21.21 -23.23 33.99
CA LEU A 14 20.45 -22.17 33.31
C LEU A 14 20.81 -20.77 33.85
N LYS A 15 20.98 -20.63 35.17
CA LYS A 15 21.47 -19.38 35.77
C LYS A 15 22.88 -19.03 35.31
N ALA A 16 23.79 -20.00 35.27
CA ALA A 16 25.15 -19.80 34.78
C ALA A 16 25.17 -19.41 33.29
N PHE A 17 24.30 -20.03 32.48
CA PHE A 17 24.10 -19.66 31.07
C PHE A 17 23.66 -18.21 30.92
N ARG A 18 22.66 -17.79 31.71
CA ARG A 18 22.17 -16.41 31.74
C ARG A 18 23.27 -15.41 32.10
N THR A 19 24.08 -15.70 33.13
CA THR A 19 25.23 -14.86 33.52
C THR A 19 26.25 -14.74 32.39
N ASN A 20 26.60 -15.86 31.75
CA ASN A 20 27.52 -15.85 30.61
C ASN A 20 26.95 -15.08 29.42
N PHE A 21 25.66 -15.23 29.14
CA PHE A 21 24.97 -14.49 28.09
C PHE A 21 25.02 -12.99 28.34
N LEU A 22 24.64 -12.53 29.54
CA LEU A 22 24.67 -11.12 29.94
C LEU A 22 26.08 -10.53 29.84
N PHE A 23 27.10 -11.28 30.26
CA PHE A 23 28.49 -10.86 30.10
C PHE A 23 28.90 -10.73 28.63
N LEU A 24 28.43 -11.63 27.76
CA LEU A 24 28.75 -11.60 26.33
C LEU A 24 28.01 -10.51 25.55
N ILE A 25 27.01 -9.84 26.12
CA ILE A 25 26.30 -8.72 25.47
C ILE A 25 26.58 -7.37 26.16
N SER A 26 27.43 -7.35 27.19
CA SER A 26 27.60 -6.17 28.05
C SER A 26 28.21 -4.96 27.34
N ASP A 27 28.97 -5.17 26.28
CA ASP A 27 29.54 -4.11 25.44
C ASP A 27 28.57 -3.63 24.33
N GLY A 28 27.34 -4.13 24.32
CA GLY A 28 26.34 -3.75 23.34
C GLY A 28 26.39 -4.52 22.02
N ALA A 29 27.30 -5.49 21.86
CA ALA A 29 27.45 -6.28 20.63
C ALA A 29 27.19 -7.77 20.86
N TYR A 30 26.76 -8.48 19.81
CA TYR A 30 26.61 -9.94 19.86
C TYR A 30 26.97 -10.60 18.51
N PRO A 31 28.27 -10.62 18.16
CA PRO A 31 28.79 -11.23 16.93
C PRO A 31 28.76 -12.77 16.95
N PRO A 32 28.90 -13.44 15.79
CA PRO A 32 28.72 -14.90 15.66
C PRO A 32 29.59 -15.75 16.60
N HIS A 33 30.84 -15.34 16.84
CA HIS A 33 31.76 -16.08 17.70
C HIS A 33 31.29 -16.16 19.16
N ARG A 34 30.48 -15.18 19.65
CA ARG A 34 29.93 -15.22 21.03
C ARG A 34 28.82 -16.25 21.17
N GLN A 35 27.97 -16.38 20.16
CA GLN A 35 26.98 -17.44 20.08
C GLN A 35 27.66 -18.82 20.05
N GLN A 36 28.72 -18.97 19.26
CA GLN A 36 29.49 -20.21 19.18
C GLN A 36 30.11 -20.57 20.55
N ARG A 37 30.64 -19.57 21.28
CA ARG A 37 31.18 -19.77 22.62
C ARG A 37 30.13 -20.28 23.61
N LEU A 38 28.91 -19.73 23.59
CA LEU A 38 27.80 -20.21 24.44
C LEU A 38 27.35 -21.62 24.04
N TYR A 39 27.27 -21.91 22.75
CA TYR A 39 26.91 -23.23 22.25
C TYR A 39 27.92 -24.31 22.68
N GLN A 40 29.22 -24.03 22.51
CA GLN A 40 30.29 -24.91 22.97
C GLN A 40 30.25 -25.11 24.49
N TRP A 41 29.92 -24.07 25.26
CA TRP A 41 29.73 -24.18 26.69
C TRP A 41 28.56 -25.12 27.03
N CYS A 42 27.41 -24.97 26.37
CA CYS A 42 26.25 -25.88 26.53
C CYS A 42 26.61 -27.33 26.24
N GLN A 43 27.37 -27.59 25.16
CA GLN A 43 27.84 -28.94 24.83
C GLN A 43 28.73 -29.53 25.93
N LYS A 44 29.67 -28.76 26.48
CA LYS A 44 30.58 -29.21 27.55
C LYS A 44 29.85 -29.56 28.84
N VAL A 45 28.80 -28.82 29.21
CA VAL A 45 28.08 -29.03 30.47
C VAL A 45 26.86 -29.95 30.32
N GLY A 46 26.53 -30.37 29.09
CA GLY A 46 25.38 -31.22 28.77
C GLY A 46 24.04 -30.50 28.92
N LEU A 47 23.97 -29.20 28.62
CA LEU A 47 22.74 -28.40 28.65
C LEU A 47 22.13 -28.31 27.25
N ASP A 48 20.83 -28.54 27.13
CA ASP A 48 20.12 -28.39 25.86
C ASP A 48 20.14 -26.93 25.38
N TRP A 49 20.51 -26.74 24.11
CA TRP A 49 20.69 -25.40 23.52
C TRP A 49 19.36 -24.66 23.37
N ALA A 50 18.29 -25.36 22.98
CA ALA A 50 16.99 -24.72 22.80
C ALA A 50 16.41 -24.28 24.15
N GLN A 51 16.52 -25.12 25.17
CA GLN A 51 16.11 -24.82 26.54
C GLN A 51 16.90 -23.64 27.12
N ALA A 52 18.23 -23.62 26.93
CA ALA A 52 19.08 -22.53 27.41
C ALA A 52 18.71 -21.18 26.78
N ARG A 53 18.44 -21.16 25.47
CA ARG A 53 17.98 -19.95 24.77
C ARG A 53 16.61 -19.49 25.23
N ALA A 54 15.66 -20.43 25.37
CA ALA A 54 14.32 -20.13 25.86
C ALA A 54 14.36 -19.45 27.25
N TYR A 55 15.31 -19.84 28.09
CA TYR A 55 15.48 -19.27 29.43
C TYR A 55 15.96 -17.80 29.45
N VAL A 56 16.64 -17.33 28.39
CA VAL A 56 17.17 -15.95 28.30
C VAL A 56 16.41 -15.07 27.30
N VAL A 57 15.25 -15.52 26.82
CA VAL A 57 14.40 -14.75 25.88
C VAL A 57 14.11 -13.33 26.39
N PRO A 58 13.79 -13.10 27.68
CA PRO A 58 13.54 -11.74 28.18
C PRO A 58 14.76 -10.82 28.00
N GLU A 59 15.96 -11.28 28.38
CA GLU A 59 17.20 -10.51 28.25
C GLU A 59 17.60 -10.31 26.80
N ALA A 60 17.44 -11.34 25.97
CA ALA A 60 17.73 -11.26 24.55
C ALA A 60 16.78 -10.27 23.84
N THR A 61 15.51 -10.23 24.23
CA THR A 61 14.52 -9.29 23.69
C THR A 61 14.83 -7.87 24.12
N ALA A 62 15.15 -7.63 25.40
CA ALA A 62 15.57 -6.33 25.90
C ALA A 62 16.86 -5.84 25.23
N PHE A 63 17.82 -6.75 25.01
CA PHE A 63 19.04 -6.45 24.27
C PHE A 63 18.74 -6.05 22.82
N LEU A 64 17.92 -6.83 22.11
CA LEU A 64 17.51 -6.49 20.74
C LEU A 64 16.83 -5.12 20.68
N GLN A 65 15.91 -4.82 21.60
CA GLN A 65 15.25 -3.52 21.70
C GLN A 65 16.26 -2.39 21.90
N SER A 66 17.27 -2.58 22.75
CA SER A 66 18.34 -1.58 22.98
C SER A 66 19.21 -1.34 21.75
N VAL A 67 19.45 -2.38 20.94
CA VAL A 67 20.21 -2.27 19.68
C VAL A 67 19.37 -1.55 18.63
N ILE A 68 18.08 -1.89 18.52
CA ILE A 68 17.12 -1.20 17.65
C ILE A 68 17.08 0.29 18.01
N GLN A 69 16.86 0.63 19.27
CA GLN A 69 16.74 2.03 19.71
C GLN A 69 18.00 2.87 19.39
N ARG A 70 19.19 2.26 19.39
CA ARG A 70 20.44 2.92 19.01
C ARG A 70 20.67 2.98 17.50
N SER A 71 20.10 2.06 16.75
CA SER A 71 20.24 2.00 15.28
C SER A 71 19.24 2.94 14.59
N VAL A 72 18.08 3.18 15.21
CA VAL A 72 17.11 4.16 14.74
C VAL A 72 17.60 5.57 15.10
N ASN A 73 18.50 6.13 14.30
CA ASN A 73 18.84 7.56 14.37
C ASN A 73 17.87 8.36 13.47
N ASP A 74 17.36 9.47 13.99
CA ASP A 74 16.48 10.43 13.28
C ASP A 74 15.19 9.83 12.67
N GLY A 75 14.73 8.68 13.18
CA GLY A 75 13.54 8.00 12.67
C GLY A 75 13.72 7.36 11.29
N VAL A 76 14.97 7.12 10.87
CA VAL A 76 15.30 6.45 9.61
C VAL A 76 16.06 5.16 9.90
N ILE A 77 15.74 4.12 9.14
CA ILE A 77 16.46 2.84 9.16
C ILE A 77 16.92 2.59 7.75
N ALA A 78 18.23 2.40 7.58
CA ALA A 78 18.78 1.97 6.32
C ALA A 78 18.46 0.47 6.08
N PRO A 79 18.25 0.03 4.83
CA PRO A 79 17.99 -1.39 4.54
C PRO A 79 19.08 -2.33 5.07
N GLU A 80 20.34 -1.89 5.09
CA GLU A 80 21.46 -2.67 5.64
C GLU A 80 21.36 -2.87 7.15
N GLU A 81 20.93 -1.83 7.89
CA GLU A 81 20.69 -1.91 9.33
C GLU A 81 19.57 -2.90 9.63
N MET A 82 18.50 -2.86 8.82
CA MET A 82 17.39 -3.81 8.93
C MET A 82 17.87 -5.26 8.77
N GLN A 83 18.68 -5.55 7.75
CA GLN A 83 19.28 -6.88 7.56
C GLN A 83 20.16 -7.30 8.74
N ASN A 84 20.95 -6.37 9.29
CA ASN A 84 21.80 -6.63 10.45
C ASN A 84 20.96 -6.96 11.70
N LEU A 85 19.82 -6.29 11.89
CA LEU A 85 18.88 -6.55 12.97
C LEU A 85 18.20 -7.92 12.81
N HIS A 86 17.79 -8.30 11.60
CA HIS A 86 17.29 -9.66 11.32
C HIS A 86 18.32 -10.74 11.63
N ARG A 87 19.59 -10.53 11.23
CA ARG A 87 20.69 -11.45 11.56
C ARG A 87 20.89 -11.54 13.07
N LEU A 88 20.86 -10.40 13.78
CA LEU A 88 20.97 -10.37 15.23
C LEU A 88 19.82 -11.15 15.92
N ARG A 89 18.57 -10.90 15.52
CA ARG A 89 17.38 -11.63 16.02
C ARG A 89 17.54 -13.15 15.86
N ARG A 90 17.96 -13.61 14.68
CA ARG A 90 18.20 -15.05 14.40
C ARG A 90 19.30 -15.63 15.30
N ARG A 91 20.40 -14.89 15.51
CA ARG A 91 21.47 -15.29 16.43
C ARG A 91 20.99 -15.38 17.88
N LEU A 92 20.19 -14.43 18.33
CA LEU A 92 19.57 -14.44 19.67
C LEU A 92 18.56 -15.59 19.82
N GLY A 93 17.89 -15.99 18.74
CA GLY A 93 16.93 -17.09 18.75
C GLY A 93 15.52 -16.67 19.05
N LEU A 94 15.24 -15.40 18.79
CA LEU A 94 13.94 -14.82 18.98
C LEU A 94 13.06 -15.18 17.76
N PRO A 95 11.74 -15.34 17.95
CA PRO A 95 10.81 -15.61 16.87
C PRO A 95 10.69 -14.39 15.93
N GLU A 96 10.03 -14.54 14.78
CA GLU A 96 9.96 -13.49 13.74
C GLU A 96 9.08 -12.31 14.13
N ASP A 97 8.06 -12.60 14.91
CA ASP A 97 7.02 -11.72 15.45
C ASP A 97 7.37 -11.16 16.85
N VAL A 98 8.65 -11.22 17.25
CA VAL A 98 9.06 -10.62 18.52
C VAL A 98 8.80 -9.11 18.51
N GLU A 99 8.18 -8.60 19.58
CA GLU A 99 7.60 -7.25 19.61
C GLU A 99 8.54 -6.11 19.15
N PRO A 100 9.83 -6.05 19.54
CA PRO A 100 10.73 -5.01 19.05
C PRO A 100 10.87 -4.98 17.51
N MET A 101 10.78 -6.14 16.85
CA MET A 101 10.81 -6.22 15.39
C MET A 101 9.49 -5.79 14.77
N VAL A 102 8.36 -6.13 15.39
CA VAL A 102 7.02 -5.71 14.91
C VAL A 102 6.93 -4.19 14.85
N ARG A 103 7.33 -3.50 15.93
CA ARG A 103 7.40 -2.04 15.97
C ARG A 103 8.33 -1.46 14.90
N LEU A 104 9.43 -2.17 14.62
CA LEU A 104 10.38 -1.77 13.60
C LEU A 104 9.76 -1.81 12.20
N TYR A 105 9.03 -2.89 11.91
CA TYR A 105 8.30 -3.03 10.64
C TYR A 105 7.26 -1.91 10.48
N ASP A 106 6.50 -1.60 11.53
CA ASP A 106 5.50 -0.52 11.50
C ASP A 106 6.14 0.85 11.21
N LEU A 107 7.33 1.13 11.75
CA LEU A 107 8.06 2.37 11.50
C LEU A 107 8.52 2.45 10.03
N VAL A 108 9.07 1.36 9.49
CA VAL A 108 9.51 1.27 8.10
C VAL A 108 8.32 1.42 7.14
N GLU A 109 7.19 0.78 7.45
CA GLU A 109 5.97 0.90 6.66
C GLU A 109 5.48 2.35 6.56
N ARG A 110 5.34 3.04 7.69
CA ARG A 110 4.93 4.46 7.69
C ARG A 110 5.88 5.33 6.88
N LYS A 111 7.19 5.07 6.95
CA LYS A 111 8.19 5.78 6.16
C LYS A 111 7.99 5.54 4.66
N ILE A 112 7.77 4.28 4.26
CA ILE A 112 7.51 3.93 2.86
C ILE A 112 6.21 4.59 2.39
N GLU A 113 5.13 4.55 3.18
CA GLU A 113 3.87 5.20 2.85
C GLU A 113 4.04 6.72 2.66
N HIS A 114 4.81 7.39 3.52
CA HIS A 114 5.13 8.81 3.34
C HIS A 114 5.92 9.06 2.05
N LEU A 115 6.92 8.23 1.74
CA LEU A 115 7.67 8.33 0.49
C LEU A 115 6.78 8.16 -0.75
N LEU A 116 5.75 7.31 -0.67
CA LEU A 116 4.78 7.14 -1.75
C LEU A 116 3.92 8.39 -1.95
N ILE A 117 3.52 9.06 -0.87
CA ILE A 117 2.78 10.33 -0.93
C ILE A 117 3.66 11.44 -1.51
N GLU A 118 4.89 11.59 -1.04
CA GLU A 118 5.83 12.61 -1.52
C GLU A 118 6.12 12.47 -3.03
N ARG A 119 6.17 11.23 -3.52
CA ARG A 119 6.46 10.93 -4.93
C ARG A 119 5.22 10.77 -5.79
N ALA A 120 4.01 11.02 -5.26
CA ALA A 120 2.75 10.77 -5.97
C ALA A 120 2.69 11.39 -7.37
N ALA A 121 3.30 12.57 -7.56
CA ALA A 121 3.35 13.26 -8.85
C ALA A 121 4.14 12.51 -9.94
N TYR A 122 5.13 11.69 -9.56
CA TYR A 122 6.01 10.95 -10.47
C TYR A 122 5.60 9.47 -10.62
N LEU A 123 4.57 9.03 -9.88
CA LEU A 123 4.12 7.65 -9.92
C LEU A 123 3.45 7.27 -11.24
N SER A 124 3.28 8.18 -12.21
CA SER A 124 2.82 7.80 -13.56
C SER A 124 3.90 7.08 -14.37
N GLU A 125 5.18 7.25 -14.03
CA GLU A 125 6.32 6.67 -14.73
C GLU A 125 6.66 5.26 -14.20
N GLU A 126 6.75 4.29 -15.12
CA GLU A 126 7.02 2.89 -14.77
C GLU A 126 8.40 2.70 -14.11
N GLN A 127 9.42 3.44 -14.55
CA GLN A 127 10.76 3.35 -13.98
C GLN A 127 10.81 3.78 -12.51
N VAL A 128 10.01 4.77 -12.11
CA VAL A 128 9.93 5.24 -10.72
C VAL A 128 9.32 4.16 -9.84
N VAL A 129 8.27 3.51 -10.34
CA VAL A 129 7.60 2.40 -9.63
C VAL A 129 8.53 1.21 -9.47
N GLN A 130 9.26 0.81 -10.50
CA GLN A 130 10.22 -0.30 -10.42
C GLN A 130 11.30 -0.02 -9.37
N ARG A 131 11.88 1.18 -9.35
CA ARG A 131 12.86 1.57 -8.32
C ARG A 131 12.26 1.55 -6.91
N LEU A 132 11.02 1.98 -6.73
CA LEU A 132 10.35 1.94 -5.43
C LEU A 132 10.03 0.49 -5.01
N MET A 133 9.64 -0.38 -5.94
CA MET A 133 9.45 -1.81 -5.67
C MET A 133 10.74 -2.47 -5.22
N GLU A 134 11.86 -2.17 -5.89
CA GLU A 134 13.19 -2.63 -5.49
C GLU A 134 13.54 -2.13 -4.09
N GLN A 135 13.36 -0.83 -3.82
CA GLN A 135 13.62 -0.23 -2.50
C GLN A 135 12.82 -0.90 -1.38
N ILE A 136 11.52 -1.16 -1.58
CA ILE A 136 10.68 -1.89 -0.63
C ILE A 136 11.25 -3.31 -0.39
N GLY A 137 11.70 -3.98 -1.45
CA GLY A 137 12.29 -5.32 -1.37
C GLY A 137 13.58 -5.36 -0.52
N VAL A 138 14.42 -4.33 -0.57
CA VAL A 138 15.69 -4.31 0.19
C VAL A 138 15.47 -4.32 1.71
N TYR A 139 14.32 -3.85 2.19
CA TYR A 139 14.00 -3.86 3.63
C TYR A 139 13.70 -5.24 4.20
N HIS A 140 13.48 -6.27 3.37
CA HIS A 140 13.21 -7.66 3.82
C HIS A 140 12.08 -7.76 4.88
N LEU A 141 11.02 -6.98 4.70
CA LEU A 141 9.83 -7.04 5.56
C LEU A 141 9.18 -8.44 5.50
N PRO A 142 8.34 -8.80 6.49
CA PRO A 142 7.48 -9.97 6.38
C PRO A 142 6.67 -9.95 5.07
N LYS A 143 6.49 -11.13 4.46
CA LYS A 143 5.92 -11.27 3.11
C LYS A 143 4.59 -10.54 2.96
N ASP A 144 3.66 -10.73 3.89
CA ASP A 144 2.32 -10.12 3.85
C ASP A 144 2.38 -8.58 3.87
N ARG A 145 3.34 -8.03 4.62
CA ARG A 145 3.57 -6.58 4.74
C ARG A 145 4.16 -6.01 3.46
N GLN A 146 5.16 -6.69 2.90
CA GLN A 146 5.75 -6.33 1.62
C GLN A 146 4.70 -6.35 0.49
N GLU A 147 3.89 -7.41 0.41
CA GLU A 147 2.83 -7.54 -0.60
C GLU A 147 1.76 -6.44 -0.45
N ARG A 148 1.42 -6.04 0.78
CA ARG A 148 0.49 -4.93 1.02
C ARG A 148 1.06 -3.61 0.49
N LEU A 149 2.32 -3.29 0.78
CA LEU A 149 2.98 -2.06 0.29
C LEU A 149 3.12 -2.07 -1.24
N GLN A 150 3.45 -3.20 -1.84
CA GLN A 150 3.53 -3.34 -3.30
C GLN A 150 2.18 -3.14 -3.97
N ARG A 151 1.09 -3.70 -3.39
CA ARG A 151 -0.28 -3.45 -3.87
C ARG A 151 -0.66 -1.98 -3.78
N LEU A 152 -0.32 -1.32 -2.66
CA LEU A 152 -0.56 0.12 -2.48
C LEU A 152 0.19 0.94 -3.55
N LEU A 153 1.47 0.67 -3.77
CA LEU A 153 2.26 1.32 -4.81
C LEU A 153 1.66 1.12 -6.21
N GLN A 154 1.25 -0.11 -6.55
CA GLN A 154 0.63 -0.41 -7.84
C GLN A 154 -0.71 0.32 -8.03
N GLN A 155 -1.52 0.42 -6.97
CA GLN A 155 -2.76 1.20 -6.98
C GLN A 155 -2.48 2.69 -7.22
N GLN A 156 -1.52 3.28 -6.49
CA GLN A 156 -1.15 4.68 -6.67
C GLN A 156 -0.57 4.95 -8.06
N HIS A 157 0.25 4.04 -8.60
CA HIS A 157 0.73 4.10 -9.99
C HIS A 157 -0.42 4.14 -10.99
N THR A 158 -1.40 3.25 -10.81
CA THR A 158 -2.59 3.19 -11.67
C THR A 158 -3.35 4.52 -11.63
N TYR A 159 -3.60 5.07 -10.45
CA TYR A 159 -4.28 6.36 -10.31
C TYR A 159 -3.48 7.53 -10.92
N ALA A 160 -2.16 7.55 -10.73
CA ALA A 160 -1.30 8.57 -11.33
C ALA A 160 -1.32 8.52 -12.86
N ARG A 161 -1.31 7.31 -13.46
CA ARG A 161 -1.44 7.13 -14.91
C ARG A 161 -2.77 7.64 -15.45
N LEU A 162 -3.87 7.30 -14.79
CA LEU A 162 -5.19 7.78 -15.15
C LEU A 162 -5.26 9.31 -15.12
N MET A 163 -4.73 9.92 -14.06
CA MET A 163 -4.69 11.38 -13.90
C MET A 163 -3.79 12.08 -14.93
N ALA A 164 -2.75 11.40 -15.42
CA ALA A 164 -1.91 11.86 -16.53
C ALA A 164 -2.56 11.68 -17.91
N GLY A 165 -3.78 11.13 -17.98
CA GLY A 165 -4.47 10.84 -19.25
C GLY A 165 -3.95 9.60 -19.97
N ILE A 166 -3.14 8.78 -19.29
CA ILE A 166 -2.70 7.47 -19.79
C ILE A 166 -3.80 6.47 -19.41
N LEU A 167 -4.85 6.44 -20.22
CA LEU A 167 -6.02 5.59 -20.00
C LEU A 167 -5.75 4.16 -20.50
N PRO A 168 -6.20 3.13 -19.77
CA PRO A 168 -6.11 1.75 -20.24
C PRO A 168 -6.95 1.57 -21.52
N VAL A 169 -6.58 0.60 -22.34
CA VAL A 169 -7.38 0.18 -23.49
C VAL A 169 -7.75 -1.27 -23.28
N ILE A 170 -9.05 -1.56 -23.26
CA ILE A 170 -9.58 -2.90 -23.05
C ILE A 170 -10.41 -3.34 -24.25
N ALA A 171 -10.56 -4.65 -24.43
CA ALA A 171 -11.51 -5.19 -25.39
C ALA A 171 -12.93 -4.89 -24.91
N ALA A 172 -13.71 -4.19 -25.72
CA ALA A 172 -15.10 -3.89 -25.40
C ALA A 172 -15.94 -5.17 -25.53
N PRO A 173 -16.75 -5.54 -24.51
CA PRO A 173 -17.67 -6.67 -24.60
C PRO A 173 -18.97 -6.33 -25.36
N ILE A 174 -19.02 -5.15 -25.98
CA ILE A 174 -20.13 -4.61 -26.76
C ILE A 174 -19.59 -4.05 -28.07
N ASP A 175 -20.45 -4.00 -29.08
CA ASP A 175 -20.11 -3.36 -30.35
C ASP A 175 -20.01 -1.84 -30.17
N LEU A 176 -18.81 -1.31 -30.36
CA LEU A 176 -18.55 0.11 -30.35
C LEU A 176 -18.46 0.64 -31.80
N PRO A 177 -19.06 1.80 -32.11
CA PRO A 177 -18.92 2.45 -33.41
C PRO A 177 -17.46 2.66 -33.82
N ASP A 178 -17.19 2.64 -35.12
CA ASP A 178 -15.83 2.65 -35.68
C ASP A 178 -14.90 3.70 -35.03
N GLY A 179 -13.73 3.22 -34.62
CA GLY A 179 -12.67 3.99 -33.98
C GLY A 179 -12.94 4.40 -32.52
N GLU A 180 -14.05 3.98 -31.91
CA GLU A 180 -14.29 4.19 -30.48
C GLU A 180 -13.55 3.12 -29.65
N VAL A 181 -12.75 3.59 -28.69
CA VAL A 181 -11.89 2.75 -27.84
C VAL A 181 -12.50 2.68 -26.45
N CYS A 182 -12.57 1.48 -25.88
CA CYS A 182 -13.04 1.26 -24.52
C CYS A 182 -11.89 1.37 -23.52
N HIS A 183 -12.12 2.12 -22.44
CA HIS A 183 -11.19 2.26 -21.32
C HIS A 183 -11.65 1.46 -20.10
N ASP A 184 -12.96 1.28 -19.93
CA ASP A 184 -13.51 0.52 -18.82
C ASP A 184 -14.92 0.03 -19.16
N TYR A 185 -15.24 -1.15 -18.66
CA TYR A 185 -16.56 -1.76 -18.77
C TYR A 185 -16.84 -2.55 -17.50
N ARG A 186 -17.86 -2.16 -16.74
CA ARG A 186 -18.17 -2.78 -15.45
C ARG A 186 -19.65 -2.77 -15.12
N GLU A 187 -20.07 -3.70 -14.29
CA GLU A 187 -21.40 -3.67 -13.68
C GLU A 187 -21.49 -2.54 -12.65
N ILE A 188 -22.62 -1.83 -12.64
CA ILE A 188 -22.89 -0.70 -11.76
C ILE A 188 -24.35 -0.70 -11.31
N SER A 189 -24.60 -0.06 -10.17
CA SER A 189 -25.91 0.54 -9.89
C SER A 189 -25.84 2.03 -10.18
N PHE A 190 -26.94 2.63 -10.65
CA PHE A 190 -26.98 4.05 -10.94
C PHE A 190 -28.30 4.72 -10.60
N ILE A 191 -28.23 6.02 -10.37
CA ILE A 191 -29.38 6.91 -10.27
C ILE A 191 -29.16 8.07 -11.22
N GLU A 192 -30.05 8.22 -12.20
CA GLU A 192 -30.11 9.37 -13.08
C GLU A 192 -31.17 10.35 -12.55
N ALA A 193 -30.72 11.55 -12.19
CA ALA A 193 -31.56 12.64 -11.75
C ALA A 193 -31.59 13.72 -12.85
N SER A 194 -32.73 13.84 -13.52
CA SER A 194 -33.04 14.95 -14.42
C SER A 194 -34.05 15.91 -13.78
N ALA A 195 -34.27 17.09 -14.38
CA ALA A 195 -35.30 18.01 -13.93
C ALA A 195 -36.73 17.44 -13.99
N ALA A 196 -36.96 16.42 -14.82
CA ALA A 196 -38.29 15.85 -15.08
C ALA A 196 -38.56 14.52 -14.36
N ALA A 197 -37.53 13.74 -14.03
CA ALA A 197 -37.69 12.43 -13.39
C ALA A 197 -36.40 11.93 -12.72
N ARG A 198 -36.56 11.00 -11.78
CA ARG A 198 -35.48 10.16 -11.24
C ARG A 198 -35.65 8.73 -11.74
N HIS A 199 -34.63 8.22 -12.42
CA HIS A 199 -34.56 6.83 -12.83
C HIS A 199 -33.41 6.15 -12.07
N SER A 200 -33.61 4.90 -11.65
CA SER A 200 -32.58 4.14 -10.95
C SER A 200 -32.64 2.69 -11.39
N GLY A 201 -31.48 2.06 -11.50
CA GLY A 201 -31.39 0.67 -11.90
C GLY A 201 -29.99 0.10 -11.77
N THR A 202 -29.88 -1.16 -12.17
CA THR A 202 -28.60 -1.86 -12.36
C THR A 202 -28.33 -2.01 -13.85
N GLY A 203 -27.06 -2.03 -14.21
CA GLY A 203 -26.63 -2.13 -15.60
C GLY A 203 -25.12 -2.10 -15.73
N TYR A 204 -24.64 -1.73 -16.91
CA TYR A 204 -23.22 -1.63 -17.19
C TYR A 204 -22.81 -0.19 -17.47
N LEU A 205 -21.64 0.19 -16.98
CA LEU A 205 -20.95 1.39 -17.37
C LEU A 205 -19.94 1.04 -18.46
N ALA A 206 -19.94 1.79 -19.56
CA ALA A 206 -18.88 1.78 -20.54
C ALA A 206 -18.25 3.17 -20.62
N VAL A 207 -16.94 3.24 -20.40
CA VAL A 207 -16.16 4.47 -20.53
C VAL A 207 -15.33 4.37 -21.80
N THR A 208 -15.49 5.31 -22.73
CA THR A 208 -14.82 5.25 -24.03
C THR A 208 -14.05 6.53 -24.34
N CYS A 209 -13.30 6.54 -25.44
CA CYS A 209 -12.62 7.74 -25.90
C CYS A 209 -13.57 8.87 -26.37
N LYS A 210 -14.88 8.59 -26.54
CA LYS A 210 -15.86 9.57 -27.02
C LYS A 210 -16.88 9.96 -25.93
N ARG A 211 -17.26 9.03 -25.06
CA ARG A 211 -18.41 9.20 -24.16
C ARG A 211 -18.38 8.25 -22.96
N VAL A 212 -19.25 8.54 -22.00
CA VAL A 212 -19.61 7.66 -20.90
C VAL A 212 -21.02 7.14 -21.16
N MET A 213 -21.21 5.82 -21.09
CA MET A 213 -22.50 5.18 -21.35
C MET A 213 -22.94 4.35 -20.15
N THR A 214 -24.20 4.48 -19.77
CA THR A 214 -24.91 3.52 -18.93
C THR A 214 -25.80 2.66 -19.82
N LEU A 215 -25.72 1.35 -19.65
CA LEU A 215 -26.41 0.36 -20.46
C LEU A 215 -27.29 -0.45 -19.52
N ALA A 216 -28.62 -0.32 -19.65
CA ALA A 216 -29.57 -1.02 -18.80
C ALA A 216 -30.80 -1.48 -19.60
N PRO A 217 -31.50 -2.55 -19.18
CA PRO A 217 -32.66 -3.09 -19.90
C PRO A 217 -33.81 -2.09 -20.06
N GLN A 218 -33.96 -1.17 -19.11
CA GLN A 218 -35.05 -0.18 -19.09
C GLN A 218 -34.73 1.10 -19.88
N GLY A 219 -33.56 1.15 -20.52
CA GLY A 219 -33.02 2.33 -21.18
C GLY A 219 -31.69 2.76 -20.57
N GLY A 220 -30.77 3.17 -21.42
CA GLY A 220 -29.44 3.66 -21.04
C GLY A 220 -29.27 5.14 -21.36
N ASN A 221 -28.16 5.72 -20.90
CA ASN A 221 -27.74 7.07 -21.25
C ASN A 221 -26.35 7.03 -21.89
N ALA A 222 -26.09 7.90 -22.85
CA ALA A 222 -24.78 8.15 -23.42
C ALA A 222 -24.48 9.65 -23.36
N THR A 223 -23.46 10.03 -22.58
CA THR A 223 -23.03 11.42 -22.41
C THR A 223 -21.64 11.61 -23.01
N TYR A 224 -21.50 12.56 -23.93
CA TYR A 224 -20.19 12.91 -24.51
C TYR A 224 -19.33 13.68 -23.51
N TRP A 225 -18.01 13.56 -23.65
CA TRP A 225 -17.07 14.23 -22.74
C TRP A 225 -17.25 15.74 -22.65
N HIS A 226 -17.63 16.41 -23.75
CA HIS A 226 -17.84 17.86 -23.78
C HIS A 226 -19.12 18.33 -23.07
N ASP A 227 -20.07 17.43 -22.82
CA ASP A 227 -21.31 17.73 -22.10
C ASP A 227 -21.17 17.56 -20.59
N ILE A 228 -20.09 16.91 -20.14
CA ILE A 228 -19.77 16.69 -18.73
C ILE A 228 -19.08 17.95 -18.18
N ARG A 229 -19.69 18.56 -17.17
CA ARG A 229 -19.17 19.78 -16.54
C ARG A 229 -18.14 19.47 -15.46
N HIS A 230 -18.43 18.47 -14.63
CA HIS A 230 -17.51 18.00 -13.60
C HIS A 230 -17.88 16.60 -13.11
N ILE A 231 -16.92 15.96 -12.44
CA ILE A 231 -17.07 14.65 -11.79
C ILE A 231 -16.69 14.82 -10.32
N GLN A 232 -17.49 14.26 -9.43
CA GLN A 232 -17.29 14.34 -7.97
C GLN A 232 -17.39 12.96 -7.33
N LEU A 233 -16.47 12.67 -6.42
CA LEU A 233 -16.53 11.49 -5.56
C LEU A 233 -17.15 11.89 -4.20
N HIS A 234 -18.25 11.25 -3.84
CA HIS A 234 -18.97 11.53 -2.60
C HIS A 234 -18.61 10.54 -1.51
N ALA A 235 -17.63 10.88 -0.67
CA ALA A 235 -17.24 10.14 0.55
C ALA A 235 -17.18 8.61 0.35
N ASP A 236 -16.61 8.16 -0.77
CA ASP A 236 -16.50 6.75 -1.19
C ASP A 236 -17.83 5.99 -1.28
N ARG A 237 -18.95 6.69 -1.49
CA ARG A 237 -20.28 6.09 -1.64
C ARG A 237 -20.79 6.11 -3.07
N ALA A 238 -20.45 7.14 -3.83
CA ALA A 238 -20.89 7.29 -5.21
C ALA A 238 -19.96 8.19 -6.01
N VAL A 239 -19.88 7.96 -7.32
CA VAL A 239 -19.33 8.92 -8.29
C VAL A 239 -20.49 9.66 -8.94
N GLN A 240 -20.49 10.98 -8.84
CA GLN A 240 -21.45 11.84 -9.52
C GLN A 240 -20.82 12.41 -10.79
N VAL A 241 -21.44 12.14 -11.94
CA VAL A 241 -21.16 12.79 -13.22
C VAL A 241 -22.20 13.88 -13.43
N VAL A 242 -21.77 15.14 -13.43
CA VAL A 242 -22.64 16.29 -13.63
C VAL A 242 -22.55 16.73 -15.08
N THR A 243 -23.66 16.64 -15.78
CA THR A 243 -23.78 17.06 -17.18
C THR A 243 -24.49 18.42 -17.25
N THR A 244 -24.71 18.91 -18.48
CA THR A 244 -25.47 20.12 -18.71
C THR A 244 -26.96 19.97 -18.37
N THR A 245 -27.52 18.76 -18.44
CA THR A 245 -28.97 18.51 -18.37
C THR A 245 -29.38 17.54 -17.26
N SER A 246 -28.47 16.71 -16.76
CA SER A 246 -28.75 15.70 -15.75
C SER A 246 -27.55 15.41 -14.85
N ASN A 247 -27.82 14.79 -13.71
CA ASN A 247 -26.80 14.25 -12.81
C ASN A 247 -26.92 12.73 -12.81
N LEU A 248 -25.80 12.05 -13.02
CA LEU A 248 -25.71 10.60 -12.96
C LEU A 248 -24.88 10.20 -11.75
N PHE A 249 -25.48 9.47 -10.81
CA PHE A 249 -24.81 8.88 -9.67
C PHE A 249 -24.50 7.41 -9.96
N LEU A 250 -23.26 7.02 -9.75
CA LEU A 250 -22.72 5.69 -10.03
C LEU A 250 -22.22 5.03 -8.75
N TYR A 251 -22.55 3.74 -8.59
CA TYR A 251 -22.22 2.92 -7.43
C TYR A 251 -21.54 1.62 -7.92
N CYS A 252 -20.36 1.31 -7.39
CA CYS A 252 -19.58 0.10 -7.68
C CYS A 252 -18.53 -0.14 -6.57
N ASP A 253 -17.79 -1.25 -6.64
CA ASP A 253 -16.81 -1.61 -5.59
C ASP A 253 -15.54 -0.73 -5.61
N GLU A 254 -15.15 -0.21 -6.79
CA GLU A 254 -13.90 0.56 -6.96
C GLU A 254 -14.18 2.03 -7.34
N LEU A 255 -14.90 2.74 -6.49
CA LEU A 255 -15.33 4.13 -6.76
C LEU A 255 -14.17 5.10 -6.98
N GLN A 256 -13.08 4.97 -6.21
CA GLN A 256 -11.90 5.82 -6.38
C GLN A 256 -11.26 5.60 -7.76
N TYR A 257 -11.13 4.35 -8.22
CA TYR A 257 -10.63 4.04 -9.55
C TYR A 257 -11.53 4.68 -10.61
N LEU A 258 -12.83 4.45 -10.52
CA LEU A 258 -13.80 4.97 -11.48
C LEU A 258 -13.77 6.51 -11.54
N ALA A 259 -13.79 7.19 -10.39
CA ALA A 259 -13.70 8.64 -10.32
C ALA A 259 -12.42 9.14 -10.98
N THR A 260 -11.28 8.52 -10.66
CA THR A 260 -9.97 8.91 -11.21
C THR A 260 -9.90 8.69 -12.72
N LEU A 261 -10.43 7.57 -13.22
CA LEU A 261 -10.56 7.27 -14.64
C LEU A 261 -11.38 8.33 -15.36
N LEU A 262 -12.59 8.61 -14.86
CA LEU A 262 -13.50 9.57 -15.48
C LEU A 262 -12.91 10.99 -15.46
N ILE A 263 -12.27 11.40 -14.36
CA ILE A 263 -11.61 12.71 -14.25
C ILE A 263 -10.43 12.81 -15.23
N GLY A 264 -9.60 11.76 -15.30
CA GLY A 264 -8.49 11.68 -16.23
C GLY A 264 -8.94 11.73 -17.69
N ALA A 265 -9.98 10.96 -18.02
CA ALA A 265 -10.58 10.93 -19.36
C ALA A 265 -11.21 12.27 -19.73
N LEU A 266 -11.98 12.88 -18.82
CA LEU A 266 -12.58 14.20 -19.03
C LEU A 266 -11.49 15.22 -19.38
N ARG A 267 -10.40 15.28 -18.59
CA ARG A 267 -9.28 16.18 -18.87
C ARG A 267 -8.63 15.89 -20.22
N HIS A 268 -8.31 14.63 -20.49
CA HIS A 268 -7.62 14.24 -21.73
C HIS A 268 -8.44 14.58 -22.98
N TYR A 269 -9.75 14.30 -22.97
CA TYR A 269 -10.62 14.46 -24.14
C TYR A 269 -11.23 15.86 -24.29
N THR A 270 -11.31 16.67 -23.22
CA THR A 270 -11.81 18.05 -23.31
C THR A 270 -10.71 19.10 -23.48
N GLN A 271 -9.47 18.85 -23.04
CA GLN A 271 -8.35 19.80 -23.23
C GLN A 271 -8.04 20.13 -24.70
N ARG A 272 -8.54 19.32 -25.65
CA ARG A 272 -8.38 19.54 -27.09
C ARG A 272 -9.49 20.38 -27.72
N ILE A 273 -10.50 20.76 -26.94
CA ILE A 273 -11.62 21.59 -27.40
C ILE A 273 -11.30 23.03 -27.04
N VAL A 274 -10.83 23.81 -28.01
CA VAL A 274 -10.67 25.26 -27.83
C VAL A 274 -12.08 25.84 -27.61
N PRO A 275 -12.38 26.45 -26.44
CA PRO A 275 -13.66 27.08 -26.24
C PRO A 275 -13.80 28.22 -27.27
N PRO A 276 -14.95 28.34 -27.95
CA PRO A 276 -15.16 29.46 -28.86
C PRO A 276 -14.98 30.78 -28.08
N PRO A 277 -14.38 31.82 -28.69
CA PRO A 277 -14.24 33.11 -28.03
C PRO A 277 -15.61 33.55 -27.51
N PRO A 278 -15.68 34.10 -26.28
CA PRO A 278 -16.95 34.55 -25.72
C PRO A 278 -17.60 35.52 -26.71
N PRO A 279 -18.91 35.37 -27.01
CA PRO A 279 -19.57 36.31 -27.89
C PRO A 279 -19.42 37.71 -27.30
N ASN A 280 -18.99 38.67 -28.11
CA ASN A 280 -18.86 40.07 -27.72
C ASN A 280 -20.21 40.57 -27.20
N LYS A 281 -20.43 40.46 -25.88
CA LYS A 281 -21.58 41.07 -25.21
C LYS A 281 -21.30 42.57 -25.21
N ARG A 282 -22.07 43.29 -26.02
CA ARG A 282 -22.00 44.74 -26.23
C ARG A 282 -21.79 45.48 -24.91
N LEU A 283 -20.89 46.47 -24.91
CA LEU A 283 -20.85 47.50 -23.87
C LEU A 283 -22.19 48.24 -23.89
N SER A 284 -22.96 48.13 -22.81
CA SER A 284 -24.15 48.95 -22.60
C SER A 284 -23.74 50.43 -22.55
N PRO A 285 -24.37 51.33 -23.33
CA PRO A 285 -24.17 52.75 -23.11
C PRO A 285 -24.76 53.10 -21.74
N ARG A 286 -23.94 53.71 -20.87
CA ARG A 286 -24.42 54.32 -19.63
C ARG A 286 -25.45 55.40 -20.00
N ALA A 287 -26.68 55.24 -19.53
CA ALA A 287 -27.63 56.34 -19.39
C ALA A 287 -27.32 57.08 -18.08
#